data_AF-A0A418ERF8-F1
#
_entry.id   AF-A0A418ERF8-F1
#
_cell.length_a   1.000
_cell.length_b   1.000
_cell.length_c   1.000
_cell.angle_alpha   90.00
_cell.angle_beta   90.00
_cell.angle_gamma   90.00
#
_symmetry.space_group_name_H-M   'P 1'
#
loop_
_entity.id
_entity.type
_entity.pdbx_description
1 polymer ?
#
loop_
_entity_poly.entity_id
_entity_poly.type
_entity_poly.pdbx_seq_one_letter_code
_entity_poly.pdbx_strand_id
1 'polypeptide(L)'
;TVDKIDFLSADVSYRKAQDMLTSSQEPVFPIVDNTEFMHLIGAVTRSRLKEAIDYCKLKSEALAQVLMNPSPFQVVEMTTMQRVDAVFRMLKLNNAYVTQAGRLVGVVSRARLMRFLGTATKYRIPGVLRHLSHIFCNVYPDEKHDDANLKNEPNADDYVPIP
;
A
#
# COMPACT_ATOMS: atom_id res chain seq x y z
N THR A 1 -5.24 -2.85 -10.81
CA THR A 1 -4.19 -1.98 -11.37
C THR A 1 -3.48 -1.25 -10.25
N VAL A 2 -2.15 -1.34 -10.18
CA VAL A 2 -1.30 -0.74 -9.13
C VAL A 2 -1.11 0.76 -9.41
N ASP A 3 -0.92 1.58 -8.37
CA ASP A 3 -0.63 3.01 -8.55
C ASP A 3 0.83 3.28 -8.90
N LYS A 4 1.05 4.33 -9.70
CA LYS A 4 2.38 4.86 -9.98
C LYS A 4 2.96 5.44 -8.69
N ILE A 5 4.24 5.15 -8.43
CA ILE A 5 4.94 5.57 -7.23
C ILE A 5 6.15 6.45 -7.54
N ASP A 6 6.35 7.46 -6.71
CA ASP A 6 7.57 8.25 -6.66
C ASP A 6 8.62 7.50 -5.80
N PHE A 7 9.80 7.29 -6.36
CA PHE A 7 10.88 6.52 -5.74
C PHE A 7 12.21 7.27 -5.79
N LEU A 8 13.11 6.94 -4.87
CA LEU A 8 14.48 7.42 -4.87
C LEU A 8 15.39 6.31 -5.39
N SER A 9 16.34 6.67 -6.23
CA SER A 9 17.37 5.75 -6.70
C SER A 9 18.67 6.04 -5.95
N ALA A 10 19.56 5.06 -5.77
CA ALA A 10 20.80 5.28 -5.01
C ALA A 10 21.73 6.31 -5.68
N ASP A 11 21.62 6.47 -7.00
CA ASP A 11 22.32 7.47 -7.83
C ASP A 11 21.63 8.85 -7.85
N VAL A 12 20.55 9.05 -7.11
CA VAL A 12 19.77 10.29 -7.16
C VAL A 12 20.48 11.47 -6.52
N SER A 13 20.43 12.64 -7.16
CA SER A 13 20.96 13.87 -6.56
C SER A 13 20.06 14.37 -5.42
N TYR A 14 20.66 15.03 -4.42
CA TYR A 14 19.92 15.66 -3.32
C TYR A 14 18.87 16.65 -3.79
N ARG A 15 19.09 17.30 -4.95
CA ARG A 15 18.13 18.23 -5.55
C ARG A 15 16.81 17.52 -5.89
N LYS A 16 16.88 16.39 -6.59
CA LYS A 16 15.69 15.61 -6.94
C LYS A 16 15.00 15.02 -5.70
N ALA A 17 15.78 14.57 -4.71
CA ALA A 17 15.20 14.12 -3.44
C ALA A 17 14.48 15.26 -2.69
N GLN A 18 14.99 16.49 -2.76
CA GLN A 18 14.34 17.66 -2.18
C GLN A 18 13.08 18.08 -2.97
N ASP A 19 13.11 17.97 -4.30
CA ASP A 19 11.94 18.20 -5.14
C ASP A 19 10.83 17.21 -4.78
N MET A 20 11.17 15.92 -4.58
CA MET A 20 10.22 14.89 -4.14
C MET A 20 9.65 15.16 -2.74
N LEU A 21 10.46 15.64 -1.80
CA LEU A 21 9.95 16.10 -0.50
C LEU A 21 8.95 17.26 -0.68
N THR A 22 9.18 18.16 -1.63
CA THR A 22 8.29 19.29 -1.86
C THR A 22 6.99 18.87 -2.56
N SER A 23 7.06 17.94 -3.51
CA SER A 23 5.95 17.57 -4.38
C SER A 23 5.04 16.47 -3.81
N SER A 24 5.58 15.56 -3.00
CA SER A 24 4.86 14.40 -2.47
C SER A 24 4.56 14.55 -0.98
N GLN A 25 3.41 14.05 -0.54
CA GLN A 25 3.04 13.94 0.88
C GLN A 25 3.25 12.53 1.45
N GLU A 26 3.91 11.65 0.69
CA GLU A 26 4.16 10.29 1.16
C GLU A 26 5.04 10.29 2.42
N PRO A 27 4.67 9.51 3.46
CA PRO A 27 5.42 9.45 4.71
C PRO A 27 6.70 8.62 4.57
N VAL A 28 6.76 7.75 3.57
CA VAL A 28 7.86 6.81 3.32
C VAL A 28 8.11 6.70 1.82
N PHE A 29 9.36 6.83 1.41
CA PHE A 29 9.79 6.72 0.02
C PHE A 29 10.53 5.40 -0.20
N PRO A 30 10.16 4.63 -1.23
CA PRO A 30 10.92 3.45 -1.61
C PRO A 30 12.26 3.87 -2.22
N ILE A 31 13.29 3.08 -1.92
CA ILE A 31 14.63 3.27 -2.45
C ILE A 31 14.99 2.09 -3.32
N VAL A 32 15.33 2.37 -4.57
CA VAL A 32 15.81 1.39 -5.53
C VAL A 32 17.30 1.55 -5.77
N ASP A 33 17.93 0.48 -6.25
CA ASP A 33 19.35 0.45 -6.62
C ASP A 33 19.66 1.43 -7.76
N ASN A 34 18.98 1.25 -8.89
CA ASN A 34 19.10 2.11 -10.06
C ASN A 34 17.76 2.24 -10.78
N THR A 35 17.67 3.20 -11.70
CA THR A 35 16.46 3.49 -12.47
C THR A 35 16.15 2.50 -13.60
N GLU A 36 17.14 1.73 -14.06
CA GLU A 36 16.99 0.77 -15.16
C GLU A 36 16.31 -0.52 -14.70
N PHE A 37 16.79 -1.08 -13.58
CA PHE A 37 16.35 -2.37 -13.07
C PHE A 37 15.39 -2.26 -11.89
N MET A 38 15.32 -1.10 -11.22
CA MET A 38 14.34 -0.80 -10.18
C MET A 38 14.34 -1.79 -9.00
N HIS A 39 15.48 -2.42 -8.70
CA HIS A 39 15.58 -3.34 -7.56
C HIS A 39 15.36 -2.59 -6.25
N LEU A 40 14.33 -2.98 -5.49
CA LEU A 40 14.01 -2.34 -4.21
C LEU A 40 15.06 -2.70 -3.16
N ILE A 41 15.80 -1.70 -2.68
CA ILE A 41 16.79 -1.84 -1.61
C ILE A 41 16.15 -1.64 -0.24
N GLY A 42 15.23 -0.69 -0.10
CA GLY A 42 14.63 -0.39 1.18
C GLY A 42 13.65 0.76 1.13
N ALA A 43 13.42 1.35 2.30
CA ALA A 43 12.54 2.50 2.42
C ALA A 43 13.12 3.53 3.40
N VAL A 44 12.93 4.80 3.10
CA VAL A 44 13.32 5.91 3.97
C VAL A 44 12.08 6.71 4.37
N THR A 45 12.00 7.08 5.65
CA THR A 45 10.94 7.97 6.09
C THR A 45 11.21 9.39 5.63
N ARG A 46 10.14 10.14 5.38
CA ARG A 46 10.21 11.56 4.98
C ARG A 46 11.09 12.38 5.93
N SER A 47 10.94 12.19 7.24
CA SER A 47 11.74 12.90 8.25
C SER A 47 13.22 12.57 8.14
N ARG A 48 13.59 11.29 7.98
CA ARG A 48 14.99 10.87 7.83
C ARG A 48 15.59 11.39 6.52
N LEU A 49 14.83 11.39 5.44
CA LEU A 49 15.27 11.96 4.17
C LEU A 49 15.50 13.46 4.27
N LYS A 50 14.60 14.18 4.94
CA LYS A 50 14.74 15.62 5.19
C LYS A 50 15.96 15.93 6.04
N GLU A 51 16.15 15.20 7.14
CA GLU A 51 17.34 15.34 7.99
C GLU A 51 18.62 15.08 7.21
N ALA A 52 18.65 14.04 6.36
CA ALA A 52 19.82 13.74 5.52
C ALA A 52 20.14 14.86 4.53
N ILE A 53 19.12 15.41 3.85
CA ILE A 53 19.30 16.54 2.92
C ILE A 53 19.76 17.79 3.66
N ASP A 54 19.14 18.12 4.79
CA ASP A 54 19.48 19.29 5.58
C ASP A 54 20.91 19.17 6.16
N TYR A 55 21.32 17.96 6.57
CA TYR A 55 22.71 17.66 6.95
C TYR A 55 23.70 17.87 5.80
N CYS A 56 23.40 17.36 4.59
CA CYS A 56 24.27 17.50 3.43
C CYS A 56 24.40 18.94 2.93
N LYS A 57 23.37 19.78 3.09
CA LYS A 57 23.47 21.22 2.80
C LYS A 57 24.38 21.96 3.76
N LEU A 58 24.38 21.54 5.03
CA LEU A 58 25.18 22.16 6.08
C LEU A 58 26.65 21.68 6.04
N LYS A 59 26.91 20.51 5.46
CA LYS A 59 28.23 19.88 5.45
C LYS A 59 28.60 19.50 4.02
N SER A 60 29.27 20.44 3.34
CA SER A 60 29.72 20.30 1.94
C SER A 60 30.63 19.08 1.70
N GLU A 61 31.17 18.40 2.72
CA GLU A 61 31.92 17.15 2.58
C GLU A 61 31.73 16.26 3.82
N ALA A 62 30.85 15.26 3.75
CA ALA A 62 30.97 13.99 4.50
C ALA A 62 29.79 13.06 4.18
N LEU A 63 30.13 11.82 3.80
CA LEU A 63 29.24 10.71 3.51
C LEU A 63 28.18 10.51 4.62
N ALA A 64 26.94 10.89 4.36
CA ALA A 64 25.82 10.63 5.26
C ALA A 64 25.37 9.17 5.09
N GLN A 65 25.72 8.30 6.03
CA GLN A 65 25.05 7.01 6.18
C GLN A 65 23.62 7.26 6.64
N VAL A 66 22.69 7.33 5.68
CA VAL A 66 21.26 7.33 5.97
C VAL A 66 20.91 5.94 6.48
N LEU A 67 20.33 5.87 7.70
CA LEU A 67 19.83 4.61 8.24
C LEU A 67 18.58 4.20 7.44
N MET A 68 18.78 3.27 6.52
CA MET A 68 17.72 2.70 5.67
C MET A 68 17.04 1.59 6.45
N ASN A 69 15.71 1.60 6.49
CA ASN A 69 15.02 0.39 6.92
C ASN A 69 15.00 -0.58 5.72
N PRO A 70 15.27 -1.88 5.93
CA PRO A 70 14.86 -2.88 4.94
C PRO A 70 13.37 -2.67 4.66
N SER A 71 12.95 -2.81 3.41
CA SER A 71 11.58 -2.48 2.99
C SER A 71 10.57 -3.05 4.00
N PRO A 72 9.74 -2.19 4.64
CA PRO A 72 8.98 -2.59 5.82
C PRO A 72 7.95 -3.67 5.52
N PHE A 73 7.50 -3.77 4.26
CA PHE A 73 6.69 -4.87 3.74
C PHE A 73 6.64 -4.82 2.21
N GLN A 74 6.75 -5.99 1.56
CA GLN A 74 6.76 -6.12 0.11
C GLN A 74 5.69 -7.13 -0.32
N VAL A 75 4.79 -6.71 -1.22
CA VAL A 75 3.83 -7.62 -1.87
C VAL A 75 4.46 -8.12 -3.16
N VAL A 76 4.70 -9.43 -3.24
CA VAL A 76 5.17 -10.05 -4.48
C VAL A 76 3.99 -10.20 -5.43
N GLU A 77 4.22 -9.97 -6.73
CA GLU A 77 3.19 -10.02 -7.79
C GLU A 77 2.33 -11.30 -7.78
N MET A 78 2.87 -12.43 -7.34
CA MET A 78 2.15 -13.72 -7.24
C MET A 78 1.32 -13.90 -5.95
N THR A 79 1.16 -12.84 -5.16
CA THR A 79 0.40 -12.92 -3.91
C THR A 79 -1.09 -12.82 -4.20
N THR A 80 -1.84 -13.88 -3.93
CA THR A 80 -3.32 -13.88 -4.03
C THR A 80 -3.92 -12.71 -3.25
N MET A 81 -4.99 -12.09 -3.76
CA MET A 81 -5.69 -11.00 -3.08
C MET A 81 -6.09 -11.34 -1.64
N GLN A 82 -6.36 -12.62 -1.35
CA GLN A 82 -6.64 -13.11 -0.01
C GLN A 82 -5.52 -12.84 0.99
N ARG A 83 -4.30 -13.17 0.58
CA ARG A 83 -3.08 -12.94 1.38
C ARG A 83 -2.77 -11.46 1.48
N VAL A 84 -3.00 -10.69 0.41
CA VAL A 84 -2.84 -9.22 0.44
C VAL A 84 -3.77 -8.59 1.50
N ASP A 85 -5.06 -8.91 1.45
CA ASP A 85 -6.05 -8.43 2.43
C ASP A 85 -5.73 -8.85 3.86
N ALA A 86 -5.39 -10.13 4.07
CA ALA A 86 -5.00 -10.64 5.37
C ALA A 86 -3.80 -9.86 5.94
N VAL A 87 -2.76 -9.62 5.13
CA VAL A 87 -1.57 -8.90 5.61
C VAL A 87 -1.86 -7.42 5.89
N PHE A 88 -2.64 -6.73 5.04
CA PHE A 88 -3.04 -5.35 5.30
C PHE A 88 -3.80 -5.21 6.62
N ARG A 89 -4.68 -6.17 6.95
CA ARG A 89 -5.43 -6.19 8.22
C ARG A 89 -4.57 -6.56 9.41
N MET A 90 -3.71 -7.58 9.28
CA MET A 90 -2.85 -8.07 10.38
C MET A 90 -1.80 -7.05 10.78
N LEU A 91 -1.14 -6.44 9.79
CA LEU A 91 -0.06 -5.47 10.02
C LEU A 91 -0.55 -4.02 10.08
N LYS A 92 -1.87 -3.80 9.95
CA LYS A 92 -2.50 -2.47 9.92
C LYS A 92 -1.82 -1.52 8.92
N LEU A 93 -1.47 -2.05 7.75
CA LEU A 93 -0.75 -1.31 6.72
C LEU A 93 -1.67 -0.30 6.04
N ASN A 94 -1.12 0.88 5.77
CA ASN A 94 -1.77 1.86 4.92
C ASN A 94 -1.36 1.69 3.45
N ASN A 95 -0.07 1.45 3.20
CA ASN A 95 0.51 1.28 1.88
C ASN A 95 1.44 0.05 1.86
N ALA A 96 1.54 -0.63 0.73
CA ALA A 96 2.50 -1.69 0.50
C ALA A 96 3.08 -1.62 -0.92
N TYR A 97 4.40 -1.81 -1.05
CA TYR A 97 5.09 -1.78 -2.34
C TYR A 97 4.95 -3.14 -3.04
N VAL A 98 4.60 -3.11 -4.31
CA VAL A 98 4.45 -4.29 -5.17
C VAL A 98 5.71 -4.48 -5.97
N THR A 99 6.20 -5.71 -6.03
CA THR A 99 7.41 -6.05 -6.78
C THR A 99 7.27 -7.30 -7.64
N GLN A 100 7.99 -7.32 -8.76
CA GLN A 100 8.16 -8.48 -9.64
C GLN A 100 9.65 -8.85 -9.69
N ALA A 101 10.02 -10.05 -9.22
CA ALA A 101 11.42 -10.48 -9.12
C ALA A 101 12.34 -9.43 -8.46
N GLY A 102 11.87 -8.77 -7.39
CA GLY A 102 12.61 -7.71 -6.68
C GLY A 102 12.53 -6.31 -7.31
N ARG A 103 12.00 -6.18 -8.53
CA ARG A 103 11.79 -4.89 -9.20
C ARG A 103 10.56 -4.19 -8.68
N LEU A 104 10.65 -2.92 -8.34
CA LEU A 104 9.51 -2.09 -7.91
C LEU A 104 8.54 -1.86 -9.08
N VAL A 105 7.31 -2.35 -8.93
CA VAL A 105 6.23 -2.23 -9.94
C VAL A 105 5.23 -1.14 -9.56
N GLY A 106 4.99 -0.94 -8.26
CA GLY A 106 4.15 0.17 -7.80
C GLY A 106 3.74 0.04 -6.34
N VAL A 107 2.66 0.71 -5.95
CA VAL A 107 2.11 0.69 -4.59
C VAL A 107 0.61 0.34 -4.57
N VAL A 108 0.21 -0.40 -3.54
CA VAL A 108 -1.20 -0.65 -3.21
C VAL A 108 -1.51 0.02 -1.88
N SER A 109 -2.57 0.82 -1.84
CA SER A 109 -3.07 1.43 -0.61
C SER A 109 -4.26 0.65 -0.05
N ARG A 110 -4.45 0.71 1.27
CA ARG A 110 -5.58 0.08 1.96
C ARG A 110 -6.91 0.60 1.43
N ALA A 111 -7.01 1.90 1.14
CA ALA A 111 -8.22 2.49 0.57
C ALA A 111 -8.55 1.91 -0.81
N ARG A 112 -7.53 1.77 -1.68
CA ARG A 112 -7.70 1.14 -3.01
C ARG A 112 -8.06 -0.33 -2.90
N LEU A 113 -7.40 -1.05 -2.00
CA LEU A 113 -7.69 -2.45 -1.71
C LEU A 113 -9.13 -2.65 -1.25
N MET A 114 -9.60 -1.83 -0.30
CA MET A 114 -10.99 -1.89 0.19
C MET A 114 -12.01 -1.58 -0.90
N ARG A 115 -11.75 -0.58 -1.75
CA ARG A 115 -12.61 -0.28 -2.91
C ARG A 115 -12.69 -1.47 -3.88
N PHE A 116 -11.57 -2.15 -4.11
CA PHE A 116 -11.51 -3.33 -4.97
C PHE A 116 -12.24 -4.53 -4.34
N LEU A 117 -12.08 -4.76 -3.03
CA LEU A 117 -12.76 -5.86 -2.34
C LEU A 117 -14.27 -5.60 -2.17
N GLY A 118 -14.68 -4.35 -1.96
CA GLY A 118 -16.09 -3.96 -1.87
C GLY A 118 -16.84 -4.05 -3.20
N THR A 119 -16.14 -3.93 -4.33
CA THR A 119 -16.71 -4.16 -5.67
C THR A 119 -16.71 -5.64 -6.04
N ALA A 120 -15.81 -6.44 -5.46
CA ALA A 120 -15.78 -7.90 -5.58
C ALA A 120 -16.72 -8.56 -4.55
N THR A 121 -18.03 -8.39 -4.72
CA THR A 121 -19.07 -9.01 -3.87
C THR A 121 -19.10 -10.53 -4.03
N LYS A 122 -18.20 -11.22 -3.32
CA LYS A 122 -18.32 -12.59 -2.75
C LYS A 122 -17.00 -12.98 -2.05
N TYR A 123 -16.47 -12.11 -1.20
CA TYR A 123 -15.28 -12.43 -0.42
C TYR A 123 -15.67 -12.87 1.00
N ARG A 124 -15.83 -14.18 1.21
CA ARG A 124 -16.06 -14.77 2.54
C ARG A 124 -14.70 -15.04 3.19
N ILE A 125 -14.38 -14.29 4.24
CA ILE A 125 -13.14 -14.45 5.02
C ILE A 125 -13.18 -15.81 5.74
N PRO A 126 -12.27 -16.76 5.45
CA PRO A 126 -12.20 -18.00 6.22
C PRO A 126 -11.73 -17.70 7.65
N GLY A 127 -12.51 -18.14 8.65
CA GLY A 127 -12.11 -18.14 10.07
C GLY A 127 -12.49 -16.93 10.94
N VAL A 128 -13.23 -15.94 10.43
CA VAL A 128 -13.59 -14.72 11.20
C VAL A 128 -15.10 -14.48 11.26
N LEU A 129 -15.84 -15.39 11.88
CA LEU A 129 -17.17 -15.12 12.45
C LEU A 129 -17.18 -15.78 13.83
N ARG A 130 -17.42 -15.10 14.96
CA ARG A 130 -18.65 -14.35 15.28
C ARG A 130 -18.45 -13.15 16.22
N HIS A 131 -17.22 -12.79 16.61
CA HIS A 131 -17.00 -11.86 17.74
C HIS A 131 -16.55 -10.44 17.37
N LEU A 132 -16.48 -10.09 16.08
CA LEU A 132 -15.92 -8.80 15.64
C LEU A 132 -16.92 -7.89 14.92
N SER A 133 -18.22 -8.21 14.90
CA SER A 133 -19.23 -7.30 14.32
C SER A 133 -19.15 -5.90 14.93
N HIS A 134 -18.85 -5.78 16.22
CA HIS A 134 -18.69 -4.51 16.90
C HIS A 134 -17.37 -3.77 16.60
N ILE A 135 -16.31 -4.47 16.17
CA ILE A 135 -15.04 -3.82 15.82
C ILE A 135 -15.07 -3.28 14.40
N PHE A 136 -15.77 -3.95 13.47
CA PHE A 136 -15.88 -3.48 12.09
C PHE A 136 -16.75 -2.23 11.95
N CYS A 137 -17.82 -2.09 12.75
CA CYS A 137 -18.68 -0.90 12.72
C CYS A 137 -18.04 0.34 13.39
N ASN A 138 -17.13 0.16 14.35
CA ASN A 138 -16.51 1.30 15.06
C ASN A 138 -15.34 1.95 14.32
N VAL A 139 -14.89 1.41 13.18
CA VAL A 139 -13.78 1.97 12.38
C VAL A 139 -14.28 2.86 11.23
N TYR A 140 -15.58 2.87 10.94
CA TYR A 140 -16.20 3.70 9.91
C TYR A 140 -17.59 4.17 10.38
N PRO A 141 -17.77 5.42 10.82
CA PRO A 141 -19.10 5.96 11.01
C PRO A 141 -19.77 6.09 9.63
N ASP A 142 -20.98 5.57 9.57
CA ASP A 142 -21.87 5.52 8.42
C ASP A 142 -22.29 6.95 8.01
N GLU A 143 -21.88 7.40 6.82
CA GLU A 143 -22.51 8.57 6.20
C GLU A 143 -23.86 8.13 5.64
N LYS A 144 -24.91 8.47 6.40
CA LYS A 144 -26.31 8.22 6.10
C LYS A 144 -26.65 8.47 4.62
N HIS A 145 -27.24 7.47 3.98
CA HIS A 145 -28.18 7.72 2.90
C HIS A 145 -29.42 6.82 3.05
N ASP A 146 -30.49 7.51 3.44
CA ASP A 146 -31.93 7.29 3.39
C ASP A 146 -32.50 5.93 2.92
N ASP A 147 -33.42 5.45 3.76
CA ASP A 147 -34.27 4.28 3.63
C ASP A 147 -35.12 4.24 2.35
N ALA A 148 -35.10 3.12 1.61
CA ALA A 148 -36.26 2.62 0.85
C ALA A 148 -36.09 1.14 0.43
N ASN A 149 -36.52 0.23 1.31
CA ASN A 149 -37.32 -0.96 1.02
C ASN A 149 -37.35 -1.51 -0.44
N LEU A 150 -36.72 -2.66 -0.70
CA LEU A 150 -37.32 -3.71 -1.53
C LEU A 150 -36.71 -5.09 -1.24
N LYS A 151 -37.51 -5.94 -0.57
CA LYS A 151 -37.26 -7.39 -0.44
C LYS A 151 -37.32 -8.03 -1.81
N ASN A 152 -36.28 -8.77 -2.21
CA ASN A 152 -36.37 -9.84 -3.21
C ASN A 152 -35.25 -10.85 -2.90
N GLU A 153 -35.56 -11.90 -2.14
CA GLU A 153 -34.72 -13.10 -2.10
C GLU A 153 -34.90 -13.87 -3.42
N PRO A 154 -33.82 -14.28 -4.11
CA PRO A 154 -33.95 -15.08 -5.33
C PRO A 154 -34.37 -16.52 -5.01
N ASN A 155 -35.32 -17.05 -5.79
CA ASN A 155 -35.85 -18.41 -5.65
C ASN A 155 -34.79 -19.46 -6.01
N ALA A 156 -34.82 -20.62 -5.35
CA ALA A 156 -33.83 -21.69 -5.47
C ALA A 156 -33.79 -22.38 -6.85
N ASP A 157 -34.76 -22.09 -7.72
CA ASP A 157 -34.91 -22.71 -9.04
C ASP A 157 -34.18 -21.94 -10.17
N ASP A 158 -33.53 -20.80 -9.85
CA ASP A 158 -32.85 -19.93 -10.83
C ASP A 158 -31.40 -20.32 -11.16
N TYR A 159 -30.92 -21.50 -10.73
CA TYR A 159 -29.58 -21.98 -11.07
C TYR A 159 -29.60 -22.96 -12.24
N VAL A 160 -28.91 -22.59 -13.34
CA VAL A 160 -28.56 -23.52 -14.42
C VAL A 160 -27.21 -24.20 -14.10
N PRO A 161 -27.06 -25.53 -14.29
CA PRO A 161 -25.78 -26.21 -14.07
C PRO A 161 -24.72 -25.72 -15.06
N ILE A 162 -23.51 -25.46 -14.56
CA ILE A 162 -22.35 -25.11 -15.39
C ILE A 162 -21.68 -26.42 -15.84
N PRO A 163 -21.32 -26.58 -17.14
CA PRO A 163 -20.63 -27.75 -17.67
C PRO A 163 -19.26 -28.04 -17.04
#